data_AF-A0A9W4MDC4-F1
#
_entry.id   AF-A0A9W4MDC4-F1
#
_cell.length_a   1.000
_cell.length_b   1.000
_cell.length_c   1.000
_cell.angle_alpha   90.00
_cell.angle_beta   90.00
_cell.angle_gamma   90.00
#
_symmetry.space_group_name_H-M   'P 1'
#
loop_
_entity.id
_entity.type
_entity.pdbx_description
1 polymer ?
#
loop_
_entity_poly.entity_id
_entity_poly.type
_entity_poly.pdbx_seq_one_letter_code
_entity_poly.pdbx_strand_id
1 'polypeptide(L)'
;MLVLISRQVSALGIVHDRGLGQTLPDMSEGGTMRRIEIEISEAEAALLEQLAARCSEINKEREGATSHGELTVEGLITMLTEDAATVIRRPGSWEGSNMHTVLTAHGYDV
;
A
#
# COMPACT_ATOMS: atom_id res chain seq x y z
N MET A 1 -23.89 -7.18 16.30
CA MET A 1 -23.80 -8.61 15.95
C MET A 1 -23.00 -8.71 14.66
N LEU A 2 -21.75 -9.17 14.74
CA LEU A 2 -20.96 -9.58 13.57
C LEU A 2 -20.16 -10.82 13.97
N VAL A 3 -20.21 -11.82 13.09
CA VAL A 3 -19.73 -13.19 13.28
C VAL A 3 -18.23 -13.24 12.98
N LEU A 4 -17.44 -13.65 13.98
CA LEU A 4 -16.01 -14.00 13.84
C LEU A 4 -15.88 -15.46 13.43
N ILE A 5 -15.34 -15.75 12.24
CA ILE A 5 -14.77 -17.06 11.92
C ILE A 5 -13.59 -16.89 10.95
N SER A 6 -12.36 -17.09 11.41
CA SER A 6 -11.56 -18.26 11.02
C SER A 6 -10.23 -18.30 11.78
N ARG A 7 -9.94 -19.45 12.37
CA ARG A 7 -8.65 -19.85 12.94
C ARG A 7 -7.79 -20.41 11.81
N GLN A 8 -6.49 -20.06 11.80
CA GLN A 8 -5.48 -21.08 11.54
C GLN A 8 -4.22 -20.84 12.39
N VAL A 9 -3.73 -21.95 12.94
CA VAL A 9 -2.63 -22.09 13.90
C VAL A 9 -1.37 -22.53 13.14
N SER A 10 -0.20 -21.99 13.49
CA SER A 10 1.16 -22.61 13.51
C SER A 10 2.21 -21.49 13.55
N ALA A 11 3.38 -21.58 14.18
CA ALA A 11 3.98 -22.40 15.24
C ALA A 11 5.16 -21.54 15.75
N LEU A 12 5.47 -21.65 17.05
CA LEU A 12 6.52 -20.85 17.70
C LEU A 12 7.90 -20.97 17.01
N GLY A 13 8.58 -19.83 16.90
CA GLY A 13 10.02 -19.75 16.69
C GLY A 13 10.54 -18.44 17.27
N ILE A 14 10.71 -18.38 18.60
CA ILE A 14 11.41 -17.28 19.25
C ILE A 14 12.90 -17.44 18.95
N VAL A 15 13.50 -16.50 18.24
CA VAL A 15 14.95 -16.30 18.21
C VAL A 15 15.21 -14.85 18.59
N HIS A 16 15.88 -14.67 19.73
CA HIS A 16 16.40 -13.39 20.16
C HIS A 16 17.70 -13.16 19.38
N ASP A 17 17.75 -12.15 18.52
CA ASP A 17 19.02 -11.59 18.04
C ASP A 17 18.92 -10.06 18.00
N ARG A 18 19.81 -9.42 18.75
CA ARG A 18 20.00 -7.96 18.73
C ARG A 18 21.05 -7.68 17.65
N GLY A 19 20.59 -7.37 16.45
CA GLY A 19 21.46 -6.95 15.35
C GLY A 19 20.74 -5.96 14.45
N LEU A 20 21.25 -4.72 14.39
CA LEU A 20 20.85 -3.71 13.41
C LEU A 20 21.29 -4.20 12.01
N GLY A 21 20.34 -4.76 11.27
CA GLY A 21 20.55 -5.22 9.90
C GLY A 21 19.29 -5.93 9.43
N GLN A 22 18.32 -5.16 8.94
CA GLN A 22 17.15 -5.77 8.31
C GLN A 22 17.61 -6.43 7.00
N THR A 23 17.85 -7.73 7.06
CA THR A 23 17.91 -8.59 5.88
C THR A 23 16.56 -8.47 5.19
N LEU A 24 16.55 -7.87 3.99
CA LEU A 24 15.38 -7.88 3.13
C LEU A 24 15.00 -9.35 2.86
N PRO A 25 13.71 -9.71 2.91
CA PRO A 25 13.28 -11.06 2.65
C PRO A 25 13.73 -11.49 1.25
N ASP A 26 14.18 -12.74 1.14
CA ASP A 26 14.50 -13.39 -0.14
C ASP A 26 13.25 -13.36 -1.04
N MET A 27 13.32 -12.61 -2.14
CA MET A 27 12.22 -12.38 -3.08
C MET A 27 12.15 -13.49 -4.16
N SER A 28 12.84 -14.62 -3.98
CA SER A 28 12.92 -15.71 -4.98
C SER A 28 11.85 -16.81 -4.84
N GLU A 29 11.05 -16.83 -3.78
CA GLU A 29 9.85 -17.68 -3.68
C GLU A 29 8.59 -16.82 -3.85
N GLY A 30 7.61 -17.30 -4.64
CA GLY A 30 6.35 -16.61 -4.90
C GLY A 30 5.76 -15.99 -3.63
N GLY A 31 5.85 -14.66 -3.53
CA GLY A 31 5.84 -13.95 -2.26
C GLY A 31 4.62 -14.30 -1.41
N THR A 32 4.87 -14.74 -0.17
CA THR A 32 3.80 -14.96 0.80
C THR A 32 3.02 -13.65 0.99
N MET A 33 1.74 -13.65 0.62
CA MET A 33 0.87 -12.50 0.81
C MET A 33 0.77 -12.18 2.31
N ARG A 34 0.98 -10.91 2.66
CA ARG A 34 0.78 -10.40 4.02
C ARG A 34 -0.50 -9.56 4.06
N ARG A 35 -1.32 -9.78 5.09
CA ARG A 35 -2.51 -8.96 5.36
C ARG A 35 -2.15 -7.86 6.35
N ILE A 36 -2.51 -6.63 6.01
CA ILE A 36 -2.40 -5.45 6.88
C ILE A 36 -3.82 -4.92 7.09
N GLU A 37 -4.18 -4.64 8.34
CA GLU A 37 -5.44 -3.99 8.69
C GLU A 37 -5.14 -2.61 9.24
N ILE A 38 -5.84 -1.60 8.74
CA ILE A 38 -5.68 -0.19 9.12
C ILE A 38 -7.04 0.31 9.58
N GLU A 39 -7.08 0.87 10.78
CA GLU A 39 -8.25 1.60 11.28
C GLU A 39 -8.07 3.09 10.96
N ILE A 40 -9.09 3.68 10.36
CA ILE A 40 -9.16 5.11 10.07
C ILE A 40 -10.44 5.68 10.66
N SER A 41 -10.49 7.00 10.83
CA SER A 41 -11.73 7.66 11.25
C SER A 41 -12.78 7.63 10.13
N GLU A 42 -14.07 7.68 10.51
CA GLU A 42 -15.18 7.83 9.56
C GLU A 42 -15.01 9.07 8.66
N ALA A 43 -14.43 10.15 9.21
CA ALA A 43 -14.16 11.36 8.45
C ALA A 43 -13.10 11.13 7.35
N GLU A 44 -12.02 10.42 7.66
CA GLU A 44 -11.00 10.06 6.68
C GLU A 44 -11.55 9.08 5.63
N ALA A 45 -12.35 8.10 6.06
CA ALA A 45 -13.00 7.16 5.15
C ALA A 45 -13.87 7.91 4.13
N ALA A 46 -14.71 8.85 4.57
CA ALA A 46 -15.55 9.66 3.70
C ALA A 46 -14.72 10.57 2.75
N LEU A 47 -13.54 11.03 3.15
CA LEU A 47 -12.65 11.81 2.29
C LEU A 47 -11.97 10.92 1.24
N LEU A 48 -11.59 9.69 1.60
CA LEU A 48 -11.02 8.72 0.66
C LEU A 48 -12.06 8.27 -0.38
N GLU A 49 -13.31 8.07 0.03
CA GLU A 49 -14.41 7.78 -0.89
C GLU A 49 -14.61 8.92 -1.91
N GLN A 50 -14.61 10.17 -1.44
CA GLN A 50 -14.69 11.33 -2.32
C GLN A 50 -13.52 11.42 -3.30
N LEU A 51 -12.29 11.13 -2.83
CA LEU A 51 -11.12 11.12 -3.70
C LEU A 51 -11.22 10.04 -4.77
N ALA A 52 -11.56 8.81 -4.38
CA ALA A 52 -11.72 7.69 -5.31
C ALA A 52 -12.83 7.96 -6.35
N ALA A 53 -13.93 8.58 -5.93
CA ALA A 53 -15.00 9.01 -6.84
C ALA A 53 -14.49 10.01 -7.88
N ARG A 54 -13.76 11.06 -7.46
CA ARG A 54 -13.20 12.06 -8.38
C ARG A 54 -12.20 11.46 -9.37
N CYS A 55 -11.33 10.54 -8.92
CA CYS A 55 -10.43 9.82 -9.82
C CYS A 55 -11.21 9.02 -10.88
N SER A 56 -12.28 8.36 -10.47
CA SER A 56 -13.15 7.58 -11.36
C SER A 56 -13.91 8.47 -12.35
N GLU A 57 -14.36 9.64 -11.93
CA GLU A 57 -14.97 10.64 -12.81
C GLU A 57 -13.97 11.10 -13.88
N ILE A 58 -12.74 11.47 -13.49
CA ILE A 58 -11.68 11.83 -14.44
C ILE A 58 -11.37 10.69 -15.40
N ASN A 59 -11.37 9.44 -14.93
CA ASN A 59 -11.17 8.29 -15.81
C ASN A 59 -12.27 8.21 -16.88
N LYS A 60 -13.54 8.43 -16.51
CA LYS A 60 -14.67 8.47 -17.45
C LYS A 60 -14.54 9.63 -18.44
N GLU A 61 -14.19 10.83 -17.97
CA GLU A 61 -13.94 12.00 -18.82
C GLU A 61 -12.81 11.77 -19.83
N ARG A 62 -11.83 10.95 -19.45
CA ARG A 62 -10.70 10.54 -20.30
C ARG A 62 -10.94 9.25 -21.07
N GLU A 63 -12.20 8.81 -21.18
CA GLU A 63 -12.59 7.60 -21.94
C GLU A 63 -11.81 6.33 -21.52
N GLY A 64 -11.44 6.24 -20.23
CA GLY A 64 -10.68 5.11 -19.69
C GLY A 64 -9.16 5.22 -19.83
N ALA A 65 -8.61 6.35 -20.26
CA ALA A 65 -7.18 6.50 -20.53
C ALA A 65 -6.29 6.75 -19.29
N THR A 66 -6.73 6.34 -18.09
CA THR A 66 -5.88 6.37 -16.88
C THR A 66 -5.19 5.03 -16.65
N SER A 67 -4.08 5.02 -15.90
CA SER A 67 -3.29 3.79 -15.69
C SER A 67 -3.99 2.73 -14.84
N HIS A 68 -4.94 3.12 -13.99
CA HIS A 68 -5.61 2.24 -13.04
C HIS A 68 -7.14 2.19 -13.19
N GLY A 69 -7.70 2.93 -14.16
CA GLY A 69 -9.13 2.94 -14.42
C GLY A 69 -9.94 3.64 -13.32
N GLU A 70 -11.15 3.14 -13.07
CA GLU A 70 -11.97 3.58 -11.94
C GLU A 70 -11.43 3.03 -10.63
N LEU A 71 -11.49 3.83 -9.57
CA LEU A 71 -10.95 3.49 -8.26
C LEU A 71 -12.06 3.34 -7.21
N THR A 72 -11.94 2.30 -6.41
CA THR A 72 -12.53 2.21 -5.07
C THR A 72 -11.52 2.72 -4.03
N VAL A 73 -11.93 2.88 -2.77
CA VAL A 73 -11.00 3.20 -1.66
C VAL A 73 -9.90 2.14 -1.55
N GLU A 74 -10.26 0.87 -1.63
CA GLU A 74 -9.32 -0.26 -1.57
C GLU A 74 -8.32 -0.22 -2.74
N GLY A 75 -8.81 0.06 -3.97
CA GLY A 75 -7.97 0.18 -5.15
C GLY A 75 -7.00 1.36 -5.06
N LEU A 76 -7.47 2.51 -4.56
CA LEU A 76 -6.64 3.69 -4.31
C LEU A 76 -5.51 3.38 -3.31
N ILE A 77 -5.83 2.76 -2.18
CA ILE A 77 -4.84 2.42 -1.14
C ILE A 77 -3.85 1.37 -1.66
N THR A 78 -4.33 0.39 -2.44
CA THR A 78 -3.48 -0.62 -3.07
C THR A 78 -2.49 0.02 -4.03
N MET A 79 -2.95 0.89 -4.93
CA MET A 79 -2.11 1.64 -5.85
C MET A 79 -1.03 2.46 -5.12
N LEU A 80 -1.41 3.21 -4.08
CA LEU A 80 -0.45 3.99 -3.28
C LEU A 80 0.56 3.10 -2.55
N THR A 81 0.16 1.90 -2.12
CA THR A 81 1.06 0.93 -1.51
C THR A 81 2.08 0.39 -2.51
N GLU A 82 1.66 0.12 -3.74
CA GLU A 82 2.54 -0.32 -4.84
C GLU A 82 3.54 0.77 -5.25
N ASP A 83 3.09 2.02 -5.33
CA ASP A 83 3.94 3.18 -5.62
C ASP A 83 4.97 3.40 -4.51
N ALA A 84 4.56 3.30 -3.23
CA ALA A 84 5.47 3.41 -2.10
C ALA A 84 6.55 2.31 -2.12
N ALA A 85 6.18 1.06 -2.43
CA ALA A 85 7.14 -0.03 -2.57
C ALA A 85 8.12 0.19 -3.75
N THR A 86 7.70 0.94 -4.76
CA THR A 86 8.51 1.22 -5.94
C THR A 86 9.69 2.15 -5.65
N VAL A 87 9.63 2.97 -4.58
CA VAL A 87 10.80 3.73 -4.07
C VAL A 87 12.00 2.81 -3.86
N ILE A 88 11.79 1.64 -3.25
CA ILE A 88 12.84 0.65 -3.00
C ILE A 88 13.07 -0.25 -4.21
N ARG A 89 12.00 -0.73 -4.86
CA ARG A 89 12.10 -1.75 -5.92
C ARG A 89 12.67 -1.20 -7.23
N ARG A 90 12.38 0.06 -7.57
CA ARG A 90 12.84 0.73 -8.80
C ARG A 90 13.16 2.21 -8.53
N PRO A 91 14.24 2.52 -7.79
CA PRO A 91 14.62 3.89 -7.48
C PRO A 91 14.73 4.74 -8.76
N GLY A 92 14.16 5.96 -8.73
CA GLY A 92 14.15 6.86 -9.87
C GLY A 92 13.09 6.54 -10.95
N SER A 93 12.24 5.52 -10.78
CA SER A 93 11.04 5.40 -11.63
C SER A 93 10.12 6.60 -11.43
N TRP A 94 9.17 6.80 -12.33
CA TRP A 94 8.22 7.91 -12.20
C TRP A 94 7.42 7.80 -10.89
N GLU A 95 6.89 6.61 -10.57
CA GLU A 95 6.17 6.32 -9.33
C GLU A 95 7.07 6.53 -8.10
N GLY A 96 8.27 5.93 -8.13
CA GLY A 96 9.23 6.00 -7.04
C GLY A 96 9.71 7.42 -6.76
N SER A 97 9.93 8.24 -7.79
CA SER A 97 10.37 9.63 -7.64
C SER A 97 9.28 10.53 -7.05
N ASN A 98 8.02 10.31 -7.45
CA ASN A 98 6.88 11.02 -6.86
C ASN A 98 6.71 10.64 -5.39
N MET A 99 6.80 9.35 -5.05
CA MET A 99 6.72 8.90 -3.66
C MET A 99 7.92 9.33 -2.82
N HIS A 100 9.13 9.34 -3.37
CA HIS A 100 10.29 9.93 -2.72
C HIS A 100 10.03 11.40 -2.36
N THR A 101 9.46 12.18 -3.27
CA THR A 101 9.13 13.59 -3.01
C THR A 101 8.15 13.74 -1.84
N VAL A 102 7.11 12.90 -1.78
CA VAL A 102 6.17 12.87 -0.64
C VAL A 102 6.91 12.56 0.66
N LEU A 103 7.76 11.54 0.67
CA LEU A 103 8.50 11.11 1.86
C LEU A 103 9.51 12.17 2.33
N THR A 104 10.24 12.81 1.40
CA THR A 104 11.15 13.93 1.70
C THR A 104 10.40 15.14 2.26
N ALA A 105 9.19 15.44 1.77
CA ALA A 105 8.37 16.51 2.33
C ALA A 105 7.96 16.25 3.79
N HIS A 106 7.95 14.97 4.20
CA HIS A 106 7.78 14.55 5.60
C HIS A 106 9.10 14.42 6.39
N GLY A 107 10.24 14.74 5.78
CA GLY A 107 11.56 14.72 6.42
C GLY A 107 12.28 13.36 6.40
N TYR A 108 11.78 12.40 5.62
CA TYR A 108 12.47 11.12 5.40
C TYR A 108 13.47 11.22 4.26
N ASP A 109 14.70 10.74 4.48
CA ASP A 109 15.76 10.59 3.48
C ASP A 109 15.83 9.10 3.10
N VAL A 110 15.18 8.74 1.98
CA VAL A 110 14.87 7.36 1.55
C VAL A 110 15.24 7.10 0.11
#